data_AF-A0A7C1Q821-F1
#
_entry.id   AF-A0A7C1Q821-F1
#
_cell.length_a   1.000
_cell.length_b   1.000
_cell.length_c   1.000
_cell.angle_alpha   90.00
_cell.angle_beta   90.00
_cell.angle_gamma   90.00
#
_symmetry.space_group_name_H-M   'P 1'
#
loop_
_entity.id
_entity.type
_entity.pdbx_description
1 polymer ?
#
loop_
_entity_poly.entity_id
_entity_poly.type
_entity_poly.pdbx_seq_one_letter_code
_entity_poly.pdbx_strand_id
1 'polypeptide(L)'
;MKSIKELLYIETEGSCANCGFKDNRALTIHHLKQSKPKNEAYDNKILLCHNCHHIHTTKKGLSDIELNSIKKRLIIKTLTRPGLNAMKEAYRHKSVYALPFLVNHLIEMGYLYLEVAQCSFTEDELSEDKSYVGTGWYLLTQEGEKLLEKWRLK
;
A
#
# COMPACT_ATOMS: atom_id res chain seq x y z
N MET A 1 3.99 11.72 -6.40
CA MET A 1 4.16 10.33 -5.88
C MET A 1 4.59 10.43 -4.43
N LYS A 2 3.86 9.81 -3.49
CA LYS A 2 4.20 9.85 -2.06
C LYS A 2 5.49 9.06 -1.81
N SER A 3 6.34 9.54 -0.92
CA SER A 3 7.52 8.80 -0.48
C SER A 3 7.12 7.57 0.33
N ILE A 4 7.97 6.54 0.36
CA ILE A 4 7.73 5.32 1.18
C ILE A 4 7.56 5.69 2.66
N LYS A 5 8.32 6.69 3.14
CA LYS A 5 8.18 7.19 4.50
C LYS A 5 6.77 7.71 4.75
N GLU A 6 6.24 8.57 3.89
CA GLU A 6 4.88 9.09 4.03
C GLU A 6 3.82 7.99 4.01
N LEU A 7 3.97 6.99 3.12
CA LEU A 7 3.06 5.85 3.07
C LEU A 7 3.02 5.07 4.39
N LEU A 8 4.19 4.82 5.00
CA LEU A 8 4.27 4.11 6.29
C LEU A 8 3.64 4.90 7.43
N TYR A 9 3.78 6.23 7.43
CA TYR A 9 3.15 7.09 8.44
C TYR A 9 1.63 7.17 8.26
N ILE A 10 1.12 7.22 7.02
CA ILE A 10 -0.32 7.20 6.73
C ILE A 10 -0.93 5.85 7.12
N GLU A 11 -0.29 4.75 6.70
CA GLU A 11 -0.71 3.37 6.99
C GLU A 11 -0.92 3.12 8.49
N THR A 12 -0.05 3.72 9.32
CA THR A 12 -0.03 3.57 10.77
C THR A 12 -0.67 4.73 11.53
N GLU A 13 -1.24 5.72 10.85
CA GLU A 13 -1.80 6.93 11.46
C GLU A 13 -0.80 7.63 12.42
N GLY A 14 0.48 7.68 12.02
CA GLY A 14 1.56 8.26 12.81
C GLY A 14 1.83 7.54 14.13
N SER A 15 1.61 6.21 14.17
CA SER A 15 1.80 5.41 15.38
C SER A 15 2.73 4.21 15.17
N CYS A 16 3.28 3.68 16.26
CA CYS A 16 4.00 2.42 16.23
C CYS A 16 3.06 1.29 15.81
N ALA A 17 3.40 0.56 14.75
CA ALA A 17 2.61 -0.55 14.24
C ALA A 17 2.40 -1.70 15.25
N ASN A 18 3.26 -1.79 16.27
CA ASN A 18 3.16 -2.80 17.33
C ASN A 18 2.32 -2.31 18.52
N CYS A 19 2.72 -1.20 19.15
CA CYS A 19 2.16 -0.78 20.44
C CYS A 19 1.25 0.46 20.37
N GLY A 20 1.05 1.06 19.19
CA GLY A 20 0.20 2.24 19.01
C GLY A 20 0.74 3.56 19.56
N PHE A 21 1.99 3.58 20.07
CA PHE A 21 2.64 4.80 20.56
C PHE A 21 2.72 5.89 19.48
N LYS A 22 2.35 7.13 19.82
CA LYS A 22 2.28 8.30 18.90
C LYS A 22 3.25 9.42 19.33
N ASP A 23 4.44 9.43 18.75
CA ASP A 23 5.34 10.60 18.71
C ASP A 23 6.31 10.40 17.55
N ASN A 24 6.21 11.25 16.51
CA ASN A 24 7.03 11.14 15.30
C ASN A 24 8.54 11.13 15.58
N ARG A 25 9.00 11.76 16.66
CA ARG A 25 10.43 11.82 17.04
C ARG A 25 10.94 10.47 17.56
N ALA A 26 10.04 9.63 18.05
CA ALA A 26 10.35 8.34 18.62
C ALA A 26 10.03 7.16 17.69
N LEU A 27 9.60 7.42 16.46
CA LEU A 27 9.30 6.41 15.45
C LEU A 27 10.49 6.21 14.50
N THR A 28 10.71 4.95 14.11
CA THR A 28 11.77 4.51 13.21
C THR A 28 11.26 3.47 12.23
N ILE A 29 11.87 3.41 11.05
CA ILE A 29 11.51 2.45 10.01
C ILE A 29 12.37 1.19 10.18
N HIS A 30 11.71 0.07 10.40
CA HIS A 30 12.32 -1.25 10.46
C HIS A 30 12.19 -1.99 9.13
N HIS A 31 13.24 -2.71 8.72
CA HIS A 31 13.20 -3.60 7.56
C HIS A 31 12.93 -5.04 8.01
N LEU A 32 11.82 -5.62 7.54
CA LEU A 32 11.39 -6.98 7.90
C LEU A 32 12.38 -8.05 7.46
N LYS A 33 13.01 -7.87 6.30
CA LYS A 33 14.10 -8.72 5.81
C LYS A 33 15.33 -7.86 5.53
N GLN A 34 16.44 -8.27 6.14
CA GLN A 34 17.76 -7.70 5.88
C GLN A 34 18.37 -8.43 4.68
N SER A 35 18.69 -7.71 3.62
CA SER A 35 19.33 -8.24 2.40
C SER A 35 20.48 -7.34 1.95
N LYS A 36 21.39 -7.88 1.13
CA LYS A 36 22.42 -7.11 0.42
C LYS A 36 22.25 -7.35 -1.10
N PRO A 37 21.86 -6.33 -1.88
CA PRO A 37 21.53 -4.96 -1.49
C PRO A 37 20.26 -4.89 -0.61
N LYS A 38 20.09 -3.76 0.11
CA LYS A 38 18.91 -3.54 0.97
C LYS A 38 17.64 -3.54 0.13
N ASN A 39 16.65 -4.30 0.58
CA ASN A 39 15.31 -4.26 -0.02
C ASN A 39 14.56 -3.05 0.52
N GLU A 40 14.55 -1.98 -0.27
CA GLU A 40 13.93 -0.70 0.05
C GLU A 40 12.42 -0.65 -0.26
N ALA A 41 11.81 -1.75 -0.71
CA ALA A 41 10.39 -1.80 -1.05
C ALA A 41 9.50 -1.45 0.16
N TYR A 42 8.37 -0.78 -0.11
CA TYR A 42 7.40 -0.39 0.92
C TYR A 42 6.93 -1.58 1.77
N ASP A 43 6.69 -2.72 1.13
CA ASP A 43 6.17 -3.91 1.79
C ASP A 43 7.26 -4.65 2.62
N ASN A 44 8.54 -4.29 2.48
CA ASN A 44 9.60 -4.77 3.37
C ASN A 44 9.81 -3.87 4.61
N LYS A 45 9.05 -2.78 4.74
CA LYS A 45 9.24 -1.78 5.79
C LYS A 45 8.03 -1.66 6.71
N ILE A 46 8.29 -1.41 7.99
CA ILE A 46 7.26 -1.20 9.02
C ILE A 46 7.70 -0.10 9.99
N LEU A 47 6.76 0.71 10.45
CA LEU A 47 7.03 1.80 11.38
C LEU A 47 6.89 1.31 12.83
N LEU A 48 7.95 1.44 13.63
CA LEU A 48 7.99 1.04 15.04
C LEU A 48 8.48 2.21 15.90
N CYS A 49 8.11 2.26 17.18
CA CYS A 49 8.80 3.15 18.12
C CYS A 49 10.18 2.60 18.47
N HIS A 50 11.10 3.46 18.93
CA HIS A 50 12.46 3.07 19.32
C HIS A 50 12.48 1.90 20.32
N ASN A 51 11.54 1.87 21.27
CA ASN A 51 11.44 0.79 22.25
C ASN A 51 11.06 -0.55 21.59
N CYS A 52 10.00 -0.58 20.79
CA CYS A 52 9.60 -1.81 20.08
C CYS A 52 10.68 -2.27 19.09
N HIS A 53 11.32 -1.32 18.40
CA HIS A 53 12.44 -1.61 17.52
C HIS A 53 13.61 -2.23 18.27
N HIS A 54 14.04 -1.63 19.38
CA HIS A 54 15.14 -2.13 20.19
C HIS A 54 14.84 -3.52 20.78
N ILE A 55 13.65 -3.71 21.35
CA ILE A 55 13.21 -4.97 21.94
C ILE A 55 13.14 -6.10 20.87
N HIS A 56 12.67 -5.78 19.66
CA HIS A 56 12.73 -6.72 18.52
C HIS A 56 14.17 -7.07 18.13
N THR A 57 15.05 -6.07 17.93
CA THR A 57 16.44 -6.33 17.53
C THR A 57 17.25 -7.12 18.56
N THR A 58 16.88 -7.04 19.84
CA THR A 58 17.47 -7.82 20.94
C THR A 58 16.82 -9.21 21.12
N LYS A 59 15.89 -9.60 20.24
CA LYS A 59 15.14 -10.87 20.24
C LYS A 59 14.34 -11.12 21.52
N LYS A 60 13.95 -10.05 22.22
CA LYS A 60 13.09 -10.09 23.43
C LYS A 60 11.64 -9.66 23.15
N GLY A 61 11.36 -9.25 21.92
CA GLY A 61 10.07 -8.76 21.46
C GLY A 61 9.32 -9.72 20.58
N LEU A 62 8.47 -9.14 19.73
CA LEU A 62 7.80 -9.85 18.65
C LEU A 62 8.82 -10.64 17.82
N SER A 63 8.42 -11.83 17.39
CA SER A 63 9.10 -12.59 16.36
C SER A 63 8.94 -11.92 14.99
N ASP A 64 9.80 -12.31 14.05
CA ASP A 64 9.66 -11.87 12.66
C ASP A 64 8.32 -12.31 12.05
N ILE A 65 7.78 -13.46 12.47
CA ILE A 65 6.48 -13.97 12.02
C ILE A 65 5.36 -13.01 12.46
N GLU A 66 5.40 -12.55 13.70
CA GLU A 66 4.40 -11.61 14.23
C GLU A 66 4.52 -10.23 13.57
N LEU A 67 5.74 -9.72 13.34
CA LEU A 67 5.92 -8.47 12.60
C LEU A 67 5.42 -8.57 11.15
N ASN A 68 5.67 -9.70 10.47
CA ASN A 68 5.12 -9.96 9.15
C ASN A 68 3.59 -10.02 9.19
N SER A 69 2.99 -10.62 10.22
CA SER A 69 1.53 -10.63 10.40
C SER A 69 0.96 -9.21 10.59
N ILE A 70 1.62 -8.37 11.39
CA ILE A 70 1.26 -6.96 11.54
C ILE A 70 1.34 -6.24 10.18
N LYS A 71 2.46 -6.37 9.45
CA LYS A 71 2.62 -5.73 8.15
C LYS A 71 1.56 -6.21 7.16
N LYS A 72 1.24 -7.51 7.12
CA LYS A 72 0.17 -8.06 6.27
C LYS A 72 -1.17 -7.37 6.54
N ARG A 73 -1.55 -7.20 7.81
CA ARG A 73 -2.80 -6.51 8.19
C ARG A 73 -2.78 -5.05 7.74
N LEU A 74 -1.65 -4.37 7.91
CA LEU A 74 -1.49 -2.97 7.50
C LEU A 74 -1.55 -2.81 5.96
N ILE A 75 -0.97 -3.74 5.20
CA ILE A 75 -1.09 -3.77 3.74
C ILE A 75 -2.56 -3.94 3.33
N ILE A 76 -3.28 -4.90 3.92
CA ILE A 76 -4.71 -5.12 3.61
C ILE A 76 -5.54 -3.87 3.94
N LYS A 77 -5.24 -3.18 5.05
CA LYS A 77 -5.86 -1.90 5.40
C LYS A 77 -5.59 -0.84 4.33
N THR A 78 -4.33 -0.71 3.90
CA THR A 78 -3.88 0.27 2.91
C THR A 78 -4.46 0.01 1.53
N LEU A 79 -4.51 -1.25 1.09
CA LEU A 79 -5.12 -1.64 -0.19
C LEU A 79 -6.63 -1.44 -0.21
N THR A 80 -7.28 -1.42 0.96
CA THR A 80 -8.73 -1.48 1.15
C THR A 80 -9.34 -2.79 0.66
N ARG A 81 -10.54 -3.12 1.13
CA ARG A 81 -11.24 -4.33 0.67
C ARG A 81 -11.65 -4.24 -0.82
N PRO A 82 -12.22 -3.13 -1.31
CA PRO A 82 -12.51 -2.97 -2.74
C PRO A 82 -11.25 -3.01 -3.60
N GLY A 83 -10.19 -2.31 -3.20
CA GLY A 83 -8.93 -2.30 -3.95
C GLY A 83 -8.27 -3.68 -4.01
N LEU A 84 -8.25 -4.43 -2.90
CA LEU A 84 -7.73 -5.80 -2.90
C LEU A 84 -8.54 -6.72 -3.82
N ASN A 85 -9.86 -6.61 -3.82
CA ASN A 85 -10.70 -7.37 -4.75
C ASN A 85 -10.41 -6.99 -6.20
N ALA A 86 -10.24 -5.70 -6.49
CA ALA A 86 -9.90 -5.23 -7.83
C ALA A 86 -8.56 -5.81 -8.31
N MET A 87 -7.54 -5.83 -7.44
CA MET A 87 -6.24 -6.44 -7.76
C MET A 87 -6.34 -7.95 -7.99
N LYS A 88 -7.16 -8.67 -7.21
CA LYS A 88 -7.39 -10.10 -7.40
C LYS A 88 -8.08 -10.40 -8.73
N GLU A 89 -9.09 -9.62 -9.09
CA GLU A 89 -9.77 -9.76 -10.38
C GLU A 89 -8.81 -9.44 -11.53
N ALA A 90 -8.03 -8.37 -11.44
CA ALA A 90 -6.99 -8.04 -12.43
C ALA A 90 -5.93 -9.14 -12.55
N TYR A 91 -5.55 -9.80 -11.45
CA TYR A 91 -4.63 -10.93 -11.48
C TYR A 91 -5.20 -12.14 -12.25
N ARG A 92 -6.50 -12.43 -12.08
CA ARG A 92 -7.19 -13.57 -12.72
C ARG A 92 -7.49 -13.33 -14.19
N HIS A 93 -7.99 -12.13 -14.50
CA HIS A 93 -8.55 -11.79 -15.81
C HIS A 93 -7.67 -10.83 -16.62
N LYS A 94 -6.46 -10.56 -16.14
CA LYS A 94 -5.50 -9.58 -16.67
C LYS A 94 -5.93 -8.12 -16.60
N SER A 95 -7.21 -7.84 -16.37
CA SER A 95 -7.76 -6.50 -16.19
C SER A 95 -8.90 -6.49 -15.19
N VAL A 96 -9.25 -5.31 -14.70
CA VAL A 96 -10.43 -5.08 -13.87
C VAL A 96 -11.13 -3.80 -14.29
N TYR A 97 -12.46 -3.85 -14.34
CA TYR A 97 -13.29 -2.67 -14.51
C TYR A 97 -13.67 -2.11 -13.14
N ALA A 98 -13.34 -0.85 -12.86
CA ALA A 98 -13.56 -0.26 -11.56
C ALA A 98 -13.89 1.25 -11.61
N LEU A 99 -14.44 1.74 -10.50
CA LEU A 99 -14.64 3.17 -10.26
C LEU A 99 -13.32 3.77 -9.75
N PRO A 100 -12.81 4.89 -10.30
CA PRO A 100 -11.52 5.46 -9.91
C PRO A 100 -11.40 5.72 -8.40
N PHE A 101 -12.46 6.18 -7.73
CA PHE A 101 -12.40 6.45 -6.29
C PHE A 101 -12.10 5.20 -5.43
N LEU A 102 -12.34 3.99 -5.97
CA LEU A 102 -12.04 2.73 -5.28
C LEU A 102 -10.62 2.23 -5.51
N VAL A 103 -9.91 2.72 -6.54
CA VAL A 103 -8.65 2.13 -7.01
C VAL A 103 -7.54 3.15 -7.31
N ASN A 104 -7.82 4.45 -7.32
CA ASN A 104 -6.82 5.48 -7.62
C ASN A 104 -5.65 5.47 -6.64
N HIS A 105 -5.89 5.13 -5.36
CA HIS A 105 -4.80 4.97 -4.41
C HIS A 105 -3.85 3.82 -4.80
N LEU A 106 -4.34 2.79 -5.49
CA LEU A 106 -3.50 1.70 -6.02
C LEU A 106 -2.66 2.15 -7.21
N ILE A 107 -3.16 3.10 -8.00
CA ILE A 107 -2.38 3.75 -9.06
C ILE A 107 -1.30 4.64 -8.47
N GLU A 108 -1.62 5.44 -7.45
CA GLU A 108 -0.65 6.26 -6.72
C GLU A 108 0.48 5.42 -6.11
N MET A 109 0.16 4.18 -5.69
CA MET A 109 1.12 3.22 -5.14
C MET A 109 1.85 2.39 -6.22
N GLY A 110 1.48 2.54 -7.50
CA GLY A 110 2.11 1.83 -8.61
C GLY A 110 1.69 0.35 -8.75
N TYR A 111 0.59 -0.07 -8.13
CA TYR A 111 0.08 -1.45 -8.21
C TYR A 111 -0.91 -1.68 -9.36
N LEU A 112 -1.64 -0.64 -9.75
CA LEU A 112 -2.50 -0.63 -10.93
C LEU A 112 -2.07 0.50 -11.86
N TYR A 113 -2.44 0.41 -13.14
CA TYR A 113 -2.45 1.55 -14.03
C TYR A 113 -3.74 1.57 -14.84
N LEU A 114 -4.22 2.78 -15.16
CA LEU A 114 -5.40 2.99 -15.99
C LEU A 114 -5.00 2.78 -17.45
N GLU A 115 -5.66 1.85 -18.14
CA GLU A 115 -5.46 1.61 -19.56
C GLU A 115 -6.44 2.45 -20.39
N VAL A 116 -7.73 2.36 -20.08
CA VAL A 116 -8.79 3.07 -20.82
C VAL A 116 -9.77 3.71 -19.85
N ALA A 117 -9.95 5.02 -19.95
CA ALA A 117 -11.08 5.73 -19.35
C ALA A 117 -12.31 5.52 -20.25
N GLN A 118 -13.36 4.89 -19.72
CA GLN A 118 -14.54 4.54 -20.52
C GLN A 118 -15.64 5.58 -20.43
N CYS A 119 -15.93 6.05 -19.23
CA CYS A 119 -16.86 7.15 -19.02
C CYS A 119 -16.07 8.32 -18.42
N SER A 120 -16.20 9.50 -19.00
CA SER A 120 -15.70 10.74 -18.43
C SER A 120 -16.81 11.77 -18.40
N PHE A 121 -16.95 12.47 -17.28
CA PHE A 121 -17.88 13.57 -17.12
C PHE A 121 -17.10 14.88 -17.22
N THR A 122 -17.56 15.78 -18.09
CA THR A 122 -17.14 17.18 -18.11
C THR A 122 -18.21 17.98 -17.37
N GLU A 123 -17.84 18.74 -16.34
CA GLU A 123 -18.74 19.79 -15.82
C GLU A 123 -18.90 20.86 -16.89
N ASP A 124 -20.12 21.41 -17.02
CA ASP A 124 -20.56 22.34 -18.06
C ASP A 124 -19.57 23.48 -18.37
N GLU A 125 -19.66 23.97 -19.61
CA GLU A 125 -18.82 24.86 -20.45
C GLU A 125 -18.24 26.17 -19.85
N LEU A 126 -18.21 26.36 -18.52
CA LEU A 126 -17.73 27.57 -17.84
C LEU A 126 -16.45 27.38 -17.01
N SER A 127 -15.94 26.15 -16.89
CA SER A 127 -14.65 25.90 -16.24
C SER A 127 -13.77 25.05 -17.16
N GLU A 128 -12.66 25.63 -17.62
CA GLU A 128 -11.64 24.93 -18.40
C GLU A 128 -11.22 23.60 -17.73
N ASP A 129 -11.25 22.52 -18.52
CA ASP A 129 -10.43 21.30 -18.38
C ASP A 129 -10.53 20.47 -17.09
N LYS A 130 -11.74 20.10 -16.65
CA LYS A 130 -11.90 19.01 -15.67
C LYS A 130 -12.78 17.88 -16.19
N SER A 131 -12.16 16.95 -16.91
CA SER A 131 -12.76 15.64 -17.21
C SER A 131 -12.55 14.69 -16.03
N TYR A 132 -13.64 14.25 -15.39
CA TYR A 132 -13.60 13.24 -14.34
C TYR A 132 -13.88 11.87 -14.92
N VAL A 133 -12.94 10.93 -14.77
CA VAL A 133 -13.20 9.53 -15.13
C VAL A 133 -14.27 9.00 -14.17
N GLY A 134 -15.39 8.51 -14.71
CA GLY A 134 -16.44 7.83 -13.97
C GLY A 134 -16.09 6.36 -13.75
N THR A 135 -15.62 5.68 -14.80
CA THR A 135 -15.23 4.27 -14.82
C THR A 135 -14.08 4.03 -15.78
N GLY A 136 -13.25 3.02 -15.50
CA GLY A 136 -12.13 2.67 -16.36
C GLY A 136 -11.70 1.22 -16.26
N TRP A 137 -10.88 0.83 -17.23
CA TRP A 137 -10.17 -0.44 -17.28
C TRP A 137 -8.79 -0.27 -16.66
N TYR A 138 -8.49 -1.09 -15.65
CA TYR A 138 -7.23 -1.07 -14.94
C TYR A 138 -6.50 -2.39 -15.13
N LEU A 139 -5.19 -2.27 -15.30
CA LEU A 139 -4.28 -3.40 -15.43
C LEU A 139 -3.38 -3.49 -14.21
N LEU A 140 -3.03 -4.73 -13.85
CA LEU A 140 -2.11 -5.00 -12.75
C LEU A 140 -0.67 -4.76 -13.20
N THR A 141 0.11 -4.04 -12.40
CA THR A 141 1.55 -3.86 -12.66
C THR A 141 2.35 -5.07 -12.16
N GLN A 142 3.60 -5.20 -12.61
CA GLN A 142 4.52 -6.21 -12.06
C GLN A 142 4.74 -6.06 -10.55
N GLU A 143 4.70 -4.83 -10.02
CA GLU A 143 4.79 -4.60 -8.57
C GLU A 143 3.54 -5.09 -7.84
N GLY A 144 2.36 -4.86 -8.42
CA GLY A 144 1.09 -5.38 -7.91
C GLY A 144 1.06 -6.92 -7.87
N GLU A 145 1.53 -7.58 -8.94
CA GLU A 145 1.68 -9.04 -9.00
C GLU A 145 2.61 -9.56 -7.89
N LYS A 146 3.83 -9.00 -7.79
CA LYS A 146 4.81 -9.37 -6.76
C LYS A 146 4.26 -9.22 -5.35
N LEU A 147 3.47 -8.16 -5.09
CA LEU A 147 2.83 -7.93 -3.80
C LEU A 147 1.82 -9.04 -3.48
N LEU A 148 0.91 -9.36 -4.42
CA LEU A 148 -0.10 -10.40 -4.21
C LEU A 148 0.53 -11.76 -3.94
N GLU A 149 1.58 -12.11 -4.68
CA GLU A 149 2.31 -13.37 -4.50
C GLU A 149 3.04 -13.42 -3.16
N LYS A 150 3.83 -12.39 -2.84
CA LYS A 150 4.63 -12.33 -1.61
C LYS A 150 3.78 -12.45 -0.36
N TRP A 151 2.61 -11.81 -0.36
CA TRP A 151 1.72 -11.79 0.81
C TRP A 151 0.64 -12.87 0.79
N ARG A 152 0.63 -13.73 -0.25
CA ARG A 152 -0.39 -14.77 -0.48
C ARG A 152 -1.80 -14.19 -0.40
N LEU A 153 -2.03 -13.15 -1.20
CA LEU A 153 -3.28 -12.40 -1.28
C LEU A 153 -4.08 -12.72 -2.56
N LYS A 154 -3.68 -13.73 -3.34
CA LYS A 154 -4.43 -14.22 -4.51
C LYS A 154 -5.74 -14.91 -4.13
#